data_AF-A0A1M6NGM3-F1
#
_entry.id   AF-A0A1M6NGM3-F1
#
_cell.length_a   1.000
_cell.length_b   1.000
_cell.length_c   1.000
_cell.angle_alpha   90.00
_cell.angle_beta   90.00
_cell.angle_gamma   90.00
#
_symmetry.space_group_name_H-M   'P 1'
#
loop_
_entity.id
_entity.type
_entity.pdbx_description
1 polymer ?
#
loop_
_entity_poly.entity_id
_entity_poly.type
_entity_poly.pdbx_seq_one_letter_code
_entity_poly.pdbx_strand_id
1 'polypeptide(L)'
;MSCKLPYYMAYPMPMQYDEEMIERRDCEYLKSLYPMEAKRLLPYVEEECDRMEYAGSMCYDEYPDKLQLQMMARRVAVMAQIPDNLRSLVDVMLYQELYKRRCDKRKCRTYIGKI
;
A
#
# COMPACT_ATOMS: atom_id res chain seq x y z
N MET A 1 39.42 -22.79 26.48
CA MET A 1 38.11 -22.35 27.01
C MET A 1 37.23 -22.01 25.82
N SER A 2 36.06 -22.64 25.66
CA SER A 2 35.14 -22.27 24.58
C SER A 2 34.64 -20.85 24.87
N CYS A 3 35.07 -19.87 24.08
CA CYS A 3 34.55 -18.52 24.14
C CYS A 3 33.08 -18.56 23.66
N LYS A 4 32.15 -18.89 24.57
CA LYS A 4 30.72 -18.81 24.28
C LYS A 4 30.42 -17.32 24.11
N LEU A 5 30.30 -16.90 22.85
CA LEU A 5 29.84 -15.56 22.52
C LEU A 5 28.48 -15.35 23.21
N PRO A 6 28.24 -14.18 23.82
CA PRO A 6 26.93 -13.84 24.34
C PRO A 6 25.86 -14.03 23.25
N TYR A 7 24.64 -14.44 23.64
CA TYR A 7 23.55 -14.73 22.71
C TYR A 7 23.34 -13.61 21.65
N TYR A 8 23.42 -12.35 22.07
CA TYR A 8 23.26 -11.17 21.21
C TYR A 8 24.43 -10.89 20.25
N MET A 9 25.59 -11.53 20.44
CA MET A 9 26.74 -11.45 19.52
C MET A 9 26.78 -12.65 18.55
N ALA A 10 26.25 -13.80 18.96
CA ALA A 10 26.12 -14.99 18.10
C ALA A 10 24.98 -14.85 17.10
N TYR A 11 23.91 -14.15 17.50
CA TYR A 11 22.82 -13.71 16.63
C TYR A 11 22.89 -12.20 16.57
N PRO A 12 23.74 -11.61 15.71
CA PRO A 12 23.62 -10.19 15.43
C PRO A 12 22.17 -9.95 15.04
N MET A 13 21.44 -9.23 15.88
CA MET A 13 20.10 -8.76 15.54
C MET A 13 20.22 -8.19 14.13
N PRO A 14 19.43 -8.69 13.15
CA PRO A 14 19.48 -8.18 11.80
C PRO A 14 19.45 -6.67 11.91
N MET A 15 20.54 -6.05 11.46
CA MET A 15 20.78 -4.62 11.52
C MET A 15 19.45 -3.90 11.24
N GLN A 16 19.01 -3.02 12.15
CA GLN A 16 17.73 -2.29 12.11
C GLN A 16 17.58 -1.34 10.88
N TYR A 17 18.32 -1.57 9.80
CA TYR A 17 18.64 -0.58 8.79
C TYR A 17 17.73 -0.62 7.56
N ASP A 18 16.93 -1.67 7.37
CA ASP A 18 15.97 -1.71 6.26
C ASP A 18 14.52 -1.73 6.78
N GLU A 19 14.14 -0.69 7.55
CA GLU A 19 12.75 -0.47 7.96
C GLU A 19 11.78 -0.58 6.77
N GLU A 20 12.19 -0.09 5.59
CA GLU A 20 11.42 -0.19 4.34
C GLU A 20 11.20 -1.64 3.87
N MET A 21 12.22 -2.50 4.01
CA MET A 21 12.09 -3.91 3.61
C MET A 21 11.18 -4.69 4.56
N ILE A 22 11.21 -4.33 5.84
CA ILE A 22 10.31 -4.88 6.86
C ILE A 22 8.88 -4.43 6.57
N GLU A 23 8.66 -3.12 6.37
CA GLU A 23 7.35 -2.56 6.02
C GLU A 23 6.76 -3.22 4.76
N ARG A 24 7.58 -3.44 3.72
CA ARG A 24 7.14 -4.09 2.48
C ARG A 24 6.71 -5.54 2.71
N ARG A 25 7.46 -6.29 3.52
CA ARG A 25 7.14 -7.66 3.92
C ARG A 25 5.87 -7.72 4.76
N ASP A 26 5.73 -6.79 5.69
CA ASP A 26 4.55 -6.70 6.57
C ASP A 26 3.30 -6.35 5.77
N CYS A 27 3.40 -5.45 4.78
CA CYS A 27 2.30 -5.16 3.87
C CYS A 27 1.87 -6.38 3.06
N GLU A 28 2.82 -7.14 2.50
CA GLU A 28 2.53 -8.38 1.75
C GLU A 28 1.87 -9.43 2.65
N TYR A 29 2.37 -9.58 3.88
CA TYR A 29 1.78 -10.47 4.87
C TYR A 29 0.34 -10.06 5.21
N LEU A 30 0.08 -8.77 5.48
CA LEU A 30 -1.27 -8.27 5.77
C LEU A 30 -2.24 -8.47 4.59
N LYS A 31 -1.78 -8.28 3.35
CA LYS A 31 -2.56 -8.57 2.13
C LYS A 31 -2.92 -10.05 2.03
N SER A 32 -2.06 -10.96 2.52
CA SER A 32 -2.35 -12.40 2.53
C SER A 32 -3.45 -12.80 3.51
N LEU A 33 -3.64 -12.02 4.58
CA LEU A 33 -4.64 -12.23 5.63
C LEU A 33 -6.02 -11.67 5.27
N TYR A 34 -6.15 -10.97 4.15
CA TYR A 34 -7.42 -10.40 3.74
C TYR A 34 -8.49 -11.47 3.51
N PRO A 35 -9.76 -11.17 3.87
CA PRO A 35 -10.89 -12.02 3.51
C PRO A 35 -10.93 -12.29 2.00
N MET A 36 -11.53 -13.42 1.62
CA MET A 36 -11.55 -13.89 0.23
C MET A 36 -12.16 -12.86 -0.74
N GLU A 37 -13.17 -12.13 -0.28
CA GLU A 37 -13.84 -11.07 -1.04
C GLU A 37 -12.89 -9.91 -1.33
N ALA A 38 -12.16 -9.43 -0.31
CA ALA A 38 -11.17 -8.37 -0.45
C ALA A 38 -9.99 -8.82 -1.31
N LYS A 39 -9.54 -10.07 -1.17
CA LYS A 39 -8.45 -10.62 -1.97
C LYS A 39 -8.79 -10.70 -3.46
N ARG A 40 -10.06 -10.97 -3.80
CA ARG A 40 -10.56 -10.92 -5.19
C ARG A 40 -10.60 -9.51 -5.76
N LEU A 41 -10.90 -8.53 -4.91
CA LEU A 41 -11.03 -7.12 -5.29
C LEU A 41 -9.67 -6.43 -5.47
N LEU A 42 -8.68 -6.82 -4.69
CA LEU A 42 -7.34 -6.22 -4.66
C LEU A 42 -6.73 -5.97 -6.06
N PRO A 43 -6.68 -6.93 -7.01
CA PRO A 43 -6.09 -6.69 -8.33
C PRO A 43 -6.81 -5.58 -9.12
N TYR A 44 -8.15 -5.48 -9.01
CA TYR A 44 -8.91 -4.44 -9.71
C TYR A 44 -8.67 -3.05 -9.12
N VAL A 45 -8.49 -2.98 -7.79
CA VAL A 45 -8.14 -1.73 -7.10
C VAL A 45 -6.73 -1.28 -7.50
N GLU A 46 -5.76 -2.20 -7.49
CA GLU A 46 -4.39 -1.91 -7.89
C GLU A 46 -4.33 -1.44 -9.35
N GLU A 47 -5.04 -2.10 -10.26
CA GLU A 47 -5.11 -1.72 -11.68
C GLU A 47 -5.72 -0.32 -11.91
N GLU A 48 -6.80 0.03 -11.20
CA GLU A 48 -7.41 1.37 -11.29
C GLU A 48 -6.50 2.45 -10.70
N CYS A 49 -5.76 2.13 -9.63
CA CYS A 49 -4.75 3.02 -9.06
C CYS A 49 -3.53 3.18 -9.98
N ASP A 50 -3.08 2.11 -10.65
CA ASP A 50 -1.99 2.15 -11.64
C ASP A 50 -2.31 3.05 -12.83
N ARG A 51 -3.55 2.98 -13.33
CA ARG A 51 -4.02 3.89 -14.38
C ARG A 51 -3.97 5.36 -13.98
N MET A 52 -4.04 5.65 -12.68
CA MET A 52 -3.97 7.01 -12.15
C MET A 52 -2.54 7.45 -11.77
N GLU A 53 -1.53 6.61 -11.98
CA GLU A 53 -0.13 6.91 -11.64
C GLU A 53 0.60 7.74 -12.72
N TYR A 54 -0.12 8.67 -13.36
CA TYR A 54 0.47 9.61 -14.31
C TYR A 54 0.92 10.91 -13.62
N ALA A 55 1.86 11.63 -14.24
CA ALA A 55 2.33 12.93 -13.73
C ALA A 55 1.21 13.98 -13.78
N GLY A 56 0.97 14.68 -12.66
CA GLY A 56 -0.15 15.62 -12.55
C GLY A 56 -1.51 14.96 -12.35
N SER A 57 -1.55 13.70 -11.92
CA SER A 57 -2.79 13.05 -11.53
C SER A 57 -3.34 13.61 -10.21
N MET A 58 -4.67 13.60 -10.10
CA MET A 58 -5.38 14.03 -8.89
C MET A 58 -4.94 13.23 -7.64
N CYS A 59 -4.44 12.01 -7.81
CA CYS A 59 -3.99 11.18 -6.69
C CYS A 59 -2.86 11.83 -5.87
N TYR A 60 -2.11 12.78 -6.45
CA TYR A 60 -1.02 13.48 -5.78
C TYR A 60 -1.33 14.92 -5.37
N ASP A 61 -2.56 15.39 -5.59
CA ASP A 61 -2.98 16.71 -5.14
C ASP A 61 -2.97 16.79 -3.61
N GLU A 62 -2.87 18.01 -3.07
CA GLU A 62 -2.97 18.23 -1.62
C GLU A 62 -4.32 17.73 -1.10
N TYR A 63 -5.39 18.07 -1.83
CA TYR A 63 -6.78 17.70 -1.54
C TYR A 63 -7.40 16.98 -2.75
N PRO A 64 -7.48 15.64 -2.74
CA PRO A 64 -8.16 14.92 -3.81
C PRO A 64 -9.67 15.22 -3.77
N ASP A 65 -10.28 15.42 -4.95
CA ASP A 65 -11.71 15.65 -5.05
C ASP A 65 -12.50 14.38 -4.70
N LYS A 66 -13.53 14.54 -3.87
CA LYS A 66 -14.40 13.45 -3.42
C LYS A 66 -15.18 12.81 -4.57
N LEU A 67 -15.62 13.61 -5.55
CA LEU A 67 -16.38 13.08 -6.68
C LEU A 67 -15.52 12.14 -7.53
N GLN A 68 -14.31 12.57 -7.87
CA GLN A 68 -13.40 11.75 -8.68
C GLN A 68 -13.02 10.46 -7.97
N LEU A 69 -12.79 10.50 -6.65
CA LEU A 69 -12.59 9.31 -5.82
C LEU A 69 -13.79 8.34 -5.88
N GLN A 70 -15.01 8.85 -5.76
CA GLN A 70 -16.22 8.04 -5.90
C GLN A 70 -16.38 7.44 -7.30
N MET A 71 -16.02 8.20 -8.35
CA MET A 71 -16.02 7.70 -9.72
C MET A 71 -15.00 6.58 -9.91
N MET A 72 -13.79 6.70 -9.35
CA MET A 72 -12.78 5.64 -9.37
C MET A 72 -13.32 4.36 -8.71
N ALA A 73 -13.83 4.46 -7.49
CA ALA A 73 -14.42 3.32 -6.81
C ALA A 73 -15.59 2.74 -7.62
N ARG A 74 -16.35 3.57 -8.36
CA ARG A 74 -17.49 3.11 -9.19
C ARG A 74 -16.99 2.25 -10.34
N ARG A 75 -15.90 2.67 -10.99
CA ARG A 75 -15.25 1.86 -12.04
C ARG A 75 -14.79 0.51 -11.49
N VAL A 76 -14.10 0.50 -10.35
CA VAL A 76 -13.67 -0.75 -9.69
C VAL A 76 -14.87 -1.67 -9.42
N ALA A 77 -15.94 -1.15 -8.82
CA ALA A 77 -17.11 -1.96 -8.48
C ALA A 77 -17.81 -2.55 -9.72
N VAL A 78 -17.87 -1.79 -10.81
CA VAL A 78 -18.40 -2.25 -12.10
C VAL A 78 -17.50 -3.34 -12.70
N MET A 79 -16.18 -3.15 -12.68
CA MET A 79 -15.22 -4.14 -13.21
C MET A 79 -15.23 -5.45 -12.42
N ALA A 80 -15.26 -5.35 -11.09
CA ALA A 80 -15.27 -6.49 -10.19
C ALA A 80 -16.67 -7.12 -10.01
N GLN A 81 -17.71 -6.55 -10.63
CA GLN A 81 -19.11 -6.98 -10.52
C GLN A 81 -19.58 -7.16 -9.08
N ILE A 82 -19.14 -6.25 -8.20
CA ILE A 82 -19.41 -6.34 -6.76
C ILE A 82 -20.81 -5.79 -6.46
N PRO A 83 -21.59 -6.46 -5.59
CA PRO A 83 -22.90 -5.95 -5.17
C PRO A 83 -22.77 -4.65 -4.35
N ASP A 84 -23.77 -3.78 -4.46
CA ASP A 84 -23.75 -2.43 -3.86
C ASP A 84 -23.57 -2.43 -2.33
N ASN A 85 -23.92 -3.52 -1.64
CA ASN A 85 -23.73 -3.67 -0.19
C ASN A 85 -22.24 -3.73 0.22
N LEU A 86 -21.35 -4.12 -0.68
CA LEU A 86 -19.89 -4.16 -0.47
C LEU A 86 -19.19 -2.91 -1.00
N ARG A 87 -19.96 -1.87 -1.37
CA ARG A 87 -19.41 -0.62 -1.87
C ARG A 87 -18.39 0.02 -0.93
N SER A 88 -18.71 0.04 0.36
CA SER A 88 -17.86 0.61 1.40
C SER A 88 -16.50 -0.09 1.49
N LEU A 89 -16.45 -1.40 1.20
CA LEU A 89 -15.19 -2.15 1.17
C LEU A 89 -14.30 -1.67 0.02
N VAL A 90 -14.87 -1.45 -1.16
CA VAL A 90 -14.15 -0.89 -2.32
C VAL A 90 -13.56 0.48 -1.99
N ASP A 91 -14.36 1.34 -1.37
CA ASP A 91 -13.91 2.68 -0.99
C ASP A 91 -12.74 2.62 -0.01
N VAL A 92 -12.83 1.79 1.04
CA VAL A 92 -11.76 1.64 2.03
C VAL A 92 -10.48 1.09 1.40
N MET A 93 -10.57 0.06 0.57
CA MET A 93 -9.41 -0.53 -0.09
C MET A 93 -8.74 0.45 -1.05
N LEU A 94 -9.53 1.18 -1.84
CA LEU A 94 -9.02 2.18 -2.78
C LEU A 94 -8.35 3.35 -2.05
N TYR A 95 -8.93 3.84 -0.96
CA TYR A 95 -8.32 4.91 -0.17
C TYR A 95 -7.04 4.47 0.52
N GLN A 96 -6.97 3.23 1.00
CA GLN A 96 -5.76 2.69 1.60
C GLN A 96 -4.61 2.61 0.59
N GLU A 97 -4.86 2.08 -0.62
CA GLU A 97 -3.85 2.02 -1.69
C GLU A 97 -3.39 3.42 -2.12
N LEU A 98 -4.32 4.37 -2.29
CA LEU A 98 -3.97 5.75 -2.60
C LEU A 98 -3.13 6.40 -1.51
N TYR A 99 -3.50 6.20 -0.23
CA TYR A 99 -2.74 6.70 0.90
C TYR A 99 -1.32 6.14 0.90
N LYS A 100 -1.18 4.82 0.69
CA LYS A 100 0.11 4.13 0.62
C LYS A 100 1.00 4.70 -0.49
N ARG A 101 0.48 4.89 -1.71
CA ARG A 101 1.24 5.52 -2.82
C ARG A 101 1.65 6.96 -2.54
N ARG A 102 0.80 7.74 -1.85
CA ARG A 102 1.14 9.12 -1.43
C ARG A 102 2.26 9.13 -0.39
N CYS A 103 2.23 8.21 0.57
CA CYS A 103 3.28 8.03 1.55
C CYS A 103 4.61 7.63 0.90
N ASP A 104 4.60 6.64 0.01
CA ASP A 104 5.78 6.18 -0.71
C ASP A 104 6.42 7.31 -1.51
N LYS A 105 5.63 8.09 -2.26
CA LYS A 105 6.15 9.23 -3.03
C LYS A 105 6.77 10.32 -2.15
N ARG A 106 6.22 10.59 -0.96
CA ARG A 106 6.80 11.53 0.01
C ARG A 106 8.11 10.99 0.58
N LYS A 107 8.18 9.69 0.88
CA LYS A 107 9.42 9.02 1.28
C LYS A 107 10.47 9.18 0.17
N CYS A 108 10.16 8.82 -1.09
CA CYS A 108 11.09 8.94 -2.23
C CYS A 108 11.62 10.38 -2.44
N ARG A 109 10.79 11.42 -2.31
CA ARG A 109 11.26 12.83 -2.37
C ARG A 109 12.28 13.16 -1.27
N THR A 110 12.14 12.57 -0.09
CA THR A 110 13.04 12.79 1.04
C THR A 110 14.40 12.12 0.83
N TYR A 111 14.44 10.97 0.13
CA TYR A 111 15.69 10.29 -0.21
C TYR A 111 16.48 11.00 -1.33
N ILE A 112 15.80 11.54 -2.34
CA ILE A 112 16.45 12.27 -3.45
C ILE A 112 17.07 13.60 -2.97
N GLY A 113 16.49 14.26 -1.97
CA GLY A 113 17.04 15.49 -1.38
C GLY A 113 18.16 15.28 -0.35
N LYS A 114 18.62 14.03 -0.15
CA LYS A 114 19.72 13.66 0.77
C LYS A 114 21.00 13.23 0.04
N ILE A 115 21.04 13.34 -1.29
CA ILE A 115 22.22 13.15 -2.15
C ILE A 115 22.80 14.53 -2.46
#